data_AF-A0A1Z4NHX4-F1
#
_entry.id   AF-A0A1Z4NHX4-F1
#
_cell.length_a   1.000
_cell.length_b   1.000
_cell.length_c   1.000
_cell.angle_alpha   90.00
_cell.angle_beta   90.00
_cell.angle_gamma   90.00
#
_symmetry.space_group_name_H-M   'P 1'
#
loop_
_entity.id
_entity.type
_entity.pdbx_description
1 polymer ?
#
loop_
_entity_poly.entity_id
_entity_poly.type
_entity_poly.pdbx_seq_one_letter_code
_entity_poly.pdbx_strand_id
1 'polypeptide(L)' 'MSNNSPLVSIDLTPEYKKDLRDLSKRYHNIRLDTQETLEQISGANTSWELHW' A
#
# COMPACT_ATOMS: atom_id res chain seq x y z
N MET A 1 21.61 -0.27 -11.69
CA MET A 1 20.84 -0.25 -12.94
C MET A 1 20.37 1.19 -13.17
N SER A 2 20.95 1.88 -14.15
CA SER A 2 20.58 3.27 -14.46
C SER A 2 19.16 3.31 -15.01
N ASN A 3 18.24 3.88 -14.26
CA ASN A 3 16.83 3.98 -14.61
C ASN A 3 16.65 5.18 -15.57
N ASN A 4 17.24 5.09 -16.77
CA ASN A 4 17.21 6.14 -17.81
C ASN A 4 15.94 6.02 -18.68
N SER A 5 14.83 5.57 -18.12
CA SER A 5 13.54 5.63 -18.83
C SER A 5 13.16 7.10 -18.99
N PRO A 6 12.82 7.57 -20.20
CA PRO A 6 12.37 8.95 -20.37
C PRO A 6 11.17 9.17 -19.47
N LEU A 7 11.24 10.23 -18.65
CA LEU A 7 10.13 10.62 -17.78
C LEU A 7 8.99 11.09 -18.69
N VAL A 8 8.09 10.17 -19.04
CA VAL A 8 6.94 10.49 -19.90
C VAL A 8 5.99 11.37 -19.10
N SER A 9 5.89 12.63 -19.48
CA SER A 9 4.89 13.55 -18.94
C SER A 9 3.54 13.20 -19.55
N ILE A 10 2.68 12.57 -18.76
CA ILE A 10 1.29 12.28 -19.13
C ILE A 10 0.43 13.36 -18.48
N ASP A 11 -0.25 14.17 -19.29
CA ASP A 11 -1.25 15.08 -18.75
C ASP A 11 -2.55 14.31 -18.50
N LEU A 12 -2.89 14.17 -17.22
CA LEU A 12 -4.10 13.50 -16.78
C LEU A 12 -5.24 14.52 -16.70
N THR A 13 -6.44 14.11 -17.11
CA THR A 13 -7.63 14.95 -16.94
C THR A 13 -7.91 15.23 -15.46
N PRO A 14 -8.56 16.35 -15.12
CA PRO A 14 -8.94 16.65 -13.74
C PRO A 14 -9.74 15.53 -13.07
N GLU A 15 -10.65 14.90 -13.81
CA GLU A 15 -11.48 13.79 -13.35
C GLU A 15 -10.61 12.59 -13.00
N TYR A 16 -9.70 12.22 -13.90
CA TYR A 16 -8.80 11.09 -13.66
C TYR A 16 -7.85 11.34 -12.49
N LYS A 17 -7.35 12.58 -12.32
CA LYS A 17 -6.57 12.98 -11.14
C LYS A 17 -7.37 12.83 -9.84
N LYS A 18 -8.66 13.15 -9.86
CA LYS A 18 -9.57 12.98 -8.71
C LYS A 18 -9.77 11.51 -8.39
N ASP A 19 -10.06 10.70 -9.39
CA ASP A 19 -10.30 9.26 -9.23
C ASP A 19 -9.07 8.55 -8.64
N LEU A 20 -7.87 8.89 -9.11
CA LEU A 20 -6.62 8.37 -8.55
C LEU A 20 -6.41 8.75 -7.08
N ARG A 21 -6.77 9.99 -6.70
CA ARG A 21 -6.69 10.42 -5.30
C ARG A 21 -7.67 9.65 -4.42
N ASP A 22 -8.89 9.45 -4.88
CA ASP A 22 -9.90 8.71 -4.14
C ASP A 22 -9.53 7.23 -4.02
N LEU A 23 -8.99 6.64 -5.10
CA LEU A 23 -8.48 5.26 -5.09
C LEU A 23 -7.33 5.10 -4.09
N SER A 24 -6.36 6.02 -4.11
CA SER A 24 -5.22 6.02 -3.18
C SER A 24 -5.67 6.07 -1.72
N LYS A 25 -6.63 6.94 -1.39
CA LYS A 25 -7.20 7.02 -0.05
C LYS A 25 -7.90 5.72 0.37
N ARG A 26 -8.69 5.12 -0.52
CA ARG A 26 -9.38 3.85 -0.23
C ARG A 26 -8.39 2.74 0.10
N TYR A 27 -7.36 2.55 -0.72
CA TYR A 27 -6.35 1.53 -0.45
C TYR A 27 -5.53 1.83 0.80
N HIS A 28 -5.22 3.11 1.07
CA HIS A 28 -4.56 3.50 2.29
C HIS A 28 -5.38 3.13 3.53
N ASN A 29 -6.68 3.45 3.53
CA ASN A 29 -7.59 3.12 4.62
C ASN A 29 -7.73 1.61 4.80
N ILE A 30 -7.92 0.85 3.71
CA ILE A 30 -7.95 -0.63 3.76
C ILE A 30 -6.66 -1.16 4.40
N ARG A 31 -5.50 -0.61 4.02
CA ARG A 31 -4.22 -1.03 4.62
C ARG A 31 -4.17 -0.72 6.11
N LEU A 32 -4.59 0.47 6.54
CA LEU A 32 -4.62 0.83 7.96
C LEU A 32 -5.56 -0.06 8.76
N ASP A 33 -6.78 -0.27 8.25
CA ASP A 33 -7.80 -1.09 8.92
C ASP A 33 -7.34 -2.55 9.08
N THR A 34 -6.59 -3.07 8.11
CA THR A 34 -6.07 -4.44 8.12
C THR A 34 -4.73 -4.57 8.84
N GLN A 35 -4.01 -3.47 9.08
CA GLN A 35 -2.66 -3.49 9.64
C GLN A 35 -2.62 -4.14 11.03
N GLU A 36 -3.55 -3.77 11.92
CA GLU A 36 -3.61 -4.35 13.27
C GLU A 36 -3.83 -5.87 13.21
N THR A 37 -4.73 -6.34 12.36
CA THR A 37 -4.99 -7.78 12.19
C THR A 37 -3.76 -8.50 11.65
N LEU A 38 -3.06 -7.91 10.67
CA LEU A 38 -1.82 -8.47 10.13
C LEU A 38 -0.70 -8.51 11.17
N GLU A 39 -0.59 -7.47 12.01
CA GLU A 39 0.36 -7.42 13.12
C GLU A 39 0.05 -8.47 14.19
N GLN A 40 -1.23 -8.68 14.53
CA GLN A 40 -1.65 -9.73 15.45
C GLN A 40 -1.34 -11.14 14.90
N ILE A 41 -1.59 -11.39 13.62
CA ILE A 41 -1.28 -12.68 12.97
C ILE A 41 0.24 -12.90 12.95
N SER A 42 1.02 -11.87 12.58
CA SER A 42 2.48 -11.93 12.55
C SER A 42 3.07 -12.16 13.94
N GLY A 43 2.62 -11.40 14.94
CA GLY A 43 3.06 -11.53 16.34
C GLY A 43 2.65 -12.85 16.99
N ALA A 44 1.45 -13.36 16.67
CA ALA A 44 1.02 -14.69 17.11
C ALA A 44 1.91 -15.79 16.53
N ASN A 45 2.29 -15.72 15.25
CA ASN A 45 3.21 -16.68 14.65
C ASN A 45 4.60 -16.65 15.30
N THR A 46 5.13 -15.47 15.63
CA THR A 46 6.42 -15.35 16.34
C THR A 46 6.34 -15.91 17.77
N SER A 47 5.19 -15.82 18.44
CA SER A 47 5.01 -16.36 19.79
C SER A 47 4.94 -17.89 19.84
N TRP A 48 4.51 -18.55 18.76
CA TRP A 48 4.49 -20.02 18.66
C TRP A 48 5.86 -20.60 18.28
N GLU A 49 6.71 -19.83 17.61
CA GLU A 49 8.08 -20.24 17.25
C GLU A 49 9.09 -20.12 18.40
N LEU A 50 8.85 -19.23 19.38
CA LEU A 50 9.74 -19.04 20.53
C LEU A 50 9.50 -20.01 21.70
N HIS A 51 8.58 -20.97 21.55
CA HIS A 51 8.23 -21.95 22.59
C HIS A 51 8.77 -23.37 22.31
N TRP A 52 9.78 -23.48 21.44
CA TRP A 52 10.57 -24.69 21.17
C TRP A 52 12.07 -24.40 21.33
#